data_AF-A0A9E3LHG2-F1
#
_entry.id   AF-A0A9E3LHG2-F1
#
_cell.length_a   1.000
_cell.length_b   1.000
_cell.length_c   1.000
_cell.angle_alpha   90.00
_cell.angle_beta   90.00
_cell.angle_gamma   90.00
#
_symmetry.space_group_name_H-M   'P 1'
#
loop_
_entity.id
_entity.type
_entity.pdbx_description
1 polymer ?
#
loop_
_entity_poly.entity_id
_entity_poly.type
_entity_poly.pdbx_seq_one_letter_code
_entity_poly.pdbx_strand_id
1 'polypeptide(L)'
;MCFKNLPIEFDANGNASLREGVGDPYGFEPTPTKGYVRKQDGPGAQLAAPPKLRDWSIDPVTRVAGALAVHTTLDLENRKAVDAYSRAMLFRGYEIILQGRD
;
A
#
# COMPACT_ATOMS: atom_id res chain seq x y z
N MET A 1 -0.72 29.11 -4.00
CA MET A 1 -0.09 27.82 -4.39
C MET A 1 0.78 27.29 -3.26
N CYS A 2 0.65 26.00 -2.97
CA CYS A 2 0.90 25.37 -1.67
C CYS A 2 2.32 24.76 -1.50
N PHE A 3 3.28 25.12 -2.35
CA PHE A 3 4.60 24.48 -2.40
C PHE A 3 5.64 25.07 -1.43
N LYS A 4 5.36 26.20 -0.76
CA LYS A 4 6.31 26.86 0.15
C LYS A 4 6.77 25.98 1.32
N ASN A 5 5.93 25.02 1.72
CA ASN A 5 6.18 24.16 2.88
C ASN A 5 6.70 22.77 2.51
N LEU A 6 6.91 22.50 1.22
CA LEU A 6 7.45 21.21 0.77
C LEU A 6 8.97 21.29 0.66
N PRO A 7 9.70 20.20 0.98
CA PRO A 7 11.15 20.15 0.94
C PRO A 7 11.69 19.95 -0.49
N ILE A 8 11.16 20.72 -1.43
CA ILE A 8 11.52 20.68 -2.85
C ILE A 8 12.18 21.98 -3.28
N GLU A 9 13.01 21.90 -4.32
CA GLU A 9 13.66 23.01 -5.02
C GLU A 9 13.40 22.88 -6.52
N PHE A 10 13.54 23.98 -7.26
CA PHE A 10 13.28 24.03 -8.69
C PHE A 10 14.53 24.50 -9.43
N ASP A 11 14.88 23.82 -10.51
CA ASP A 11 15.96 24.24 -11.40
C ASP A 11 15.53 25.41 -12.31
N ALA A 12 16.46 25.94 -13.11
CA ALA A 12 16.20 27.03 -14.04
C ALA A 12 15.20 26.67 -15.17
N ASN A 13 14.94 25.37 -15.37
CA ASN A 13 13.98 24.84 -16.34
C ASN A 13 12.61 24.52 -15.69
N GLY A 14 12.48 24.72 -14.38
CA GLY A 14 11.26 24.44 -13.61
C GLY A 14 11.09 22.98 -13.19
N ASN A 15 12.13 22.14 -13.29
CA ASN A 15 12.08 20.77 -12.79
C ASN A 15 12.25 20.75 -11.27
N ALA A 16 11.43 19.97 -10.58
CA ALA A 16 11.47 19.85 -9.11
C ALA A 16 12.40 18.71 -8.66
N SER A 17 13.26 18.99 -7.69
CA SER A 17 14.07 17.99 -6.96
C SER A 17 13.85 18.11 -5.45
N LEU A 18 14.14 17.05 -4.70
CA LEU A 18 14.23 17.11 -3.24
C LEU A 18 15.48 17.88 -2.85
N ARG A 19 15.39 18.70 -1.79
CA ARG A 19 16.56 19.38 -1.23
C ARG A 19 17.57 18.36 -0.70
N GLU A 20 18.85 18.69 -0.82
CA GLU A 20 19.93 17.86 -0.31
C GLU A 20 19.76 17.57 1.20
N GLY A 21 19.98 16.31 1.62
CA GLY A 21 19.82 15.86 3.00
C GLY A 21 18.38 15.50 3.43
N VAL A 22 17.39 15.71 2.56
CA VAL A 22 16.02 15.24 2.79
C VAL A 22 15.92 13.79 2.32
N GLY A 23 15.66 12.86 3.25
CA GLY A 23 15.43 11.46 2.92
C GLY A 23 14.26 11.29 1.95
N ASP A 24 14.31 10.25 1.12
CA ASP A 24 13.23 9.94 0.18
C ASP A 24 11.90 9.80 0.93
N PRO A 25 10.93 10.72 0.74
CA PRO A 25 9.64 10.67 1.43
C PRO A 25 8.78 9.48 0.98
N TYR A 26 9.15 8.82 -0.12
CA TYR A 26 8.52 7.61 -0.64
C TYR A 26 9.41 6.37 -0.47
N GLY A 27 10.56 6.51 0.18
CA GLY A 27 11.47 5.42 0.48
C GLY A 27 10.77 4.42 1.38
N PHE A 28 10.55 3.21 0.87
CA PHE A 28 10.11 2.09 1.67
C PHE A 28 11.15 0.98 1.55
N GLU A 29 11.49 0.36 2.68
CA GLU A 29 12.27 -0.87 2.67
C GLU A 29 11.35 -1.99 2.14
N PRO A 30 11.63 -2.57 0.96
CA PRO A 30 10.83 -3.67 0.46
C PRO A 30 11.03 -4.84 1.43
N THR A 31 10.02 -5.07 2.26
CA THR A 31 9.95 -6.32 3.01
C THR A 31 9.84 -7.42 1.95
N PRO A 32 10.73 -8.43 1.94
CA PRO A 32 10.62 -9.51 0.99
C PRO A 32 9.21 -10.08 1.07
N THR A 33 8.54 -10.18 -0.08
CA THR A 33 7.24 -10.83 -0.17
C THR A 33 7.36 -12.17 0.53
N LYS A 34 6.67 -12.34 1.67
CA LYS A 34 6.66 -13.62 2.36
C LYS A 34 6.07 -14.61 1.36
N GLY A 35 6.94 -15.47 0.83
CA GLY A 35 6.51 -16.52 -0.07
C GLY A 35 5.55 -17.41 0.70
N TYR A 36 4.26 -17.22 0.48
CA TYR A 36 3.28 -18.23 0.83
C TYR A 36 3.60 -19.42 -0.05
N VAL A 37 4.24 -20.44 0.53
CA VAL A 37 4.35 -21.74 -0.10
C VAL A 37 2.90 -22.21 -0.26
N ARG A 38 2.37 -22.07 -1.48
CA ARG A 38 1.21 -22.87 -1.90
C ARG A 38 1.63 -24.31 -1.67
N LYS A 39 1.00 -24.92 -0.67
CA LYS A 39 0.98 -26.34 -0.32
C LYS A 39 1.93 -27.19 -1.19
N GLN A 40 3.15 -27.42 -0.70
CA GLN A 40 4.00 -28.46 -1.29
C GLN A 40 3.43 -29.81 -0.86
N ASP A 41 2.71 -30.48 -1.76
CA ASP A 41 2.33 -31.87 -1.56
C ASP A 41 3.59 -32.74 -1.73
N GLY A 42 4.31 -33.00 -0.64
CA GLY A 42 5.53 -33.82 -0.62
C GLY A 42 5.78 -34.46 0.75
N PRO A 43 6.48 -35.61 0.82
CA PRO A 43 6.56 -36.46 2.01
C PRO A 43 7.31 -35.87 3.23
N GLY A 44 7.75 -34.61 3.17
CA GLY A 44 8.38 -33.87 4.26
C GLY A 44 7.63 -32.60 4.71
N ALA A 45 6.47 -32.28 4.11
CA ALA A 45 5.68 -31.08 4.45
C ALA A 45 4.88 -31.21 5.77
N GLN A 46 4.98 -32.35 6.44
CA GLN A 46 4.10 -32.79 7.51
C GLN A 46 4.75 -32.66 8.91
N LEU A 47 5.29 -31.50 9.27
CA LEU A 47 5.80 -31.27 10.64
C LEU A 47 5.21 -30.04 11.33
N ALA A 48 4.47 -29.19 10.62
CA ALA A 48 3.61 -28.18 11.23
C ALA A 48 2.23 -28.28 10.57
N ALA A 49 1.16 -28.23 11.38
CA ALA A 49 -0.17 -28.02 10.82
C ALA A 49 -0.13 -26.77 9.93
N PRO A 50 -0.72 -26.79 8.73
CA PRO A 50 -0.76 -25.59 7.89
C PRO A 50 -1.41 -24.46 8.69
N PRO A 51 -0.87 -23.23 8.66
CA PRO A 51 -1.41 -22.13 9.44
C PRO A 51 -2.90 -22.00 9.13
N LYS A 52 -3.72 -21.79 10.16
CA LYS A 52 -5.15 -21.55 9.99
C LYS A 52 -5.37 -20.16 9.40
N LEU A 53 -5.17 -20.07 8.08
CA LEU A 53 -5.37 -18.86 7.30
C LEU A 53 -6.88 -18.58 7.16
N ARG A 54 -7.25 -17.32 7.34
CA ARG A 54 -8.62 -16.85 7.19
C ARG A 54 -8.65 -15.52 6.46
N ASP A 55 -9.50 -15.43 5.45
CA ASP A 55 -9.77 -14.16 4.79
C ASP A 55 -10.67 -13.29 5.65
N TRP A 56 -10.31 -12.01 5.74
CA TRP A 56 -11.03 -10.99 6.45
C TRP A 56 -11.07 -9.72 5.61
N SER A 57 -12.23 -9.06 5.59
CA SER A 57 -12.43 -7.84 4.81
C SER A 57 -13.29 -6.85 5.57
N ILE A 58 -12.96 -5.57 5.41
CA ILE A 58 -13.77 -4.46 5.88
C ILE A 58 -14.00 -3.48 4.73
N ASP A 59 -15.27 -3.34 4.36
CA ASP A 59 -15.72 -2.47 3.28
C ASP A 59 -17.16 -2.01 3.59
N PRO A 60 -17.38 -0.71 3.88
CA PRO A 60 -16.38 0.36 3.94
C PRO A 60 -15.62 0.36 5.28
N VAL A 61 -14.37 0.82 5.25
CA VAL A 61 -13.70 1.30 6.47
C VAL A 61 -14.39 2.59 6.92
N THR A 62 -14.83 2.66 8.17
CA THR A 62 -15.49 3.85 8.74
C THR A 62 -14.51 4.71 9.54
N ARG A 63 -14.89 5.96 9.87
CA ARG A 63 -14.03 6.98 10.52
C ARG A 63 -12.79 7.34 9.70
N VAL A 64 -12.90 7.25 8.38
CA VAL A 64 -11.93 7.73 7.39
C VAL A 64 -12.68 8.60 6.37
N ALA A 65 -11.95 9.48 5.67
CA ALA A 65 -12.50 10.24 4.56
C ALA A 65 -12.42 9.43 3.26
N GLY A 66 -13.48 9.47 2.45
CA GLY A 66 -13.54 8.78 1.16
C GLY A 66 -14.03 7.33 1.26
N ALA A 67 -13.70 6.53 0.23
CA ALA A 67 -14.16 5.15 0.09
C ALA A 67 -12.95 4.21 0.06
N LEU A 68 -12.63 3.65 1.24
CA LEU A 68 -11.54 2.71 1.46
C LEU A 68 -12.10 1.34 1.84
N ALA A 69 -11.62 0.31 1.14
CA ALA A 69 -11.79 -1.08 1.50
C ALA A 69 -10.43 -1.72 1.80
N VAL A 70 -10.40 -2.62 2.78
CA VAL A 70 -9.21 -3.41 3.13
C VAL A 70 -9.57 -4.89 3.12
N HIS A 71 -8.84 -5.67 2.33
CA HIS A 71 -8.94 -7.12 2.27
C HIS A 71 -7.61 -7.72 2.75
N THR A 72 -7.66 -8.69 3.66
CA THR A 72 -6.45 -9.28 4.24
C THR A 72 -6.65 -10.77 4.50
N THR A 73 -5.56 -11.51 4.40
CA THR A 73 -5.49 -12.88 4.89
C THR A 73 -4.78 -12.86 6.24
N LEU A 74 -5.41 -13.46 7.25
CA LEU A 74 -4.95 -13.53 8.63
C LEU A 74 -4.47 -14.95 8.96
N ASP A 75 -3.30 -15.07 9.56
CA ASP A 75 -2.87 -16.24 10.30
C ASP A 75 -3.34 -16.10 11.76
N LEU A 76 -4.39 -16.85 12.12
CA LEU A 76 -5.02 -16.75 13.43
C LEU A 76 -4.18 -17.38 14.55
N GLU A 77 -3.30 -18.33 14.24
CA GLU A 77 -2.45 -18.99 15.22
C GLU A 77 -1.32 -18.07 15.65
N ASN A 78 -0.66 -17.45 14.67
CA ASN A 78 0.42 -16.50 14.92
C ASN A 78 -0.08 -15.08 15.20
N ARG A 79 -1.39 -14.83 15.08
CA ARG A 79 -2.06 -13.52 15.24
C ARG A 79 -1.42 -12.44 14.35
N LYS A 80 -1.18 -12.80 13.09
CA LYS A 80 -0.53 -11.93 12.11
C LYS A 80 -1.39 -11.78 10.86
N ALA A 81 -1.48 -10.56 10.35
CA ALA A 81 -1.87 -10.35 8.95
C ALA A 81 -0.69 -10.74 8.07
N VAL A 82 -0.99 -11.50 7.02
CA VAL A 82 0.05 -12.11 6.20
C VAL A 82 0.05 -11.65 4.75
N ASP A 83 -1.10 -11.16 4.29
CA ASP A 83 -1.27 -10.47 3.03
C ASP A 83 -2.35 -9.39 3.21
N ALA A 84 -2.26 -8.30 2.46
CA ALA A 84 -3.20 -7.19 2.54
C ALA A 84 -3.29 -6.40 1.23
N TYR A 85 -4.52 -6.08 0.83
CA TYR A 85 -4.86 -5.26 -0.32
C TYR A 85 -5.64 -4.04 0.14
N SER A 86 -5.13 -2.86 -0.22
CA SER A 86 -5.84 -1.58 -0.06
C SER A 86 -6.55 -1.23 -1.37
N ARG A 87 -7.85 -0.89 -1.29
CA ARG A 87 -8.65 -0.55 -2.46
C ARG A 87 -9.38 0.77 -2.25
N ALA A 88 -9.07 1.75 -3.09
CA ALA A 88 -9.89 2.95 -3.25
C ALA A 88 -11.02 2.65 -4.25
N MET A 89 -12.27 2.82 -3.83
CA MET A 89 -13.45 2.47 -4.66
C MET A 89 -14.09 3.67 -5.35
N LEU A 90 -13.51 4.87 -5.20
CA LEU A 90 -14.02 6.10 -5.79
C LEU A 90 -12.94 6.78 -6.64
N PHE A 91 -13.27 7.04 -7.91
CA PHE A 91 -12.45 7.83 -8.82
C PHE A 91 -13.24 9.04 -9.32
N ARG A 92 -12.62 10.22 -9.29
CA ARG A 92 -13.24 11.49 -9.74
C ARG A 92 -12.63 12.06 -11.03
N GLY A 93 -11.41 11.65 -11.41
CA GLY A 93 -10.79 12.05 -12.68
C GLY A 93 -10.52 13.55 -12.82
N TYR A 94 -10.10 14.25 -11.75
CA TYR A 94 -9.81 15.69 -11.84
C TYR A 94 -8.72 16.03 -12.87
N GLU A 95 -7.76 15.14 -13.10
CA GLU A 95 -6.74 15.27 -14.15
C GLU A 95 -7.35 15.42 -15.56
N ILE A 96 -8.51 14.80 -15.81
CA ILE A 96 -9.24 14.92 -17.07
C ILE A 96 -10.11 16.18 -17.05
N ILE A 97 -10.83 16.43 -15.94
CA ILE A 97 -11.79 17.53 -15.82
C ILE A 97 -11.11 18.91 -15.86
N LEU A 98 -9.89 19.00 -15.35
CA LEU A 98 -9.14 20.25 -15.25
C LEU A 98 -8.25 20.52 -16.48
N GLN A 99 -8.16 19.58 -17.42
CA GLN A 99 -7.39 19.80 -18.62
C GLN A 99 -7.95 20.99 -19.43
N GLY A 100 -7.11 21.98 -19.70
CA GLY A 100 -7.49 23.18 -20.46
C GLY A 100 -8.37 24.17 -19.72
N ARG A 101 -8.51 24.04 -18.39
CA ARG A 101 -9.09 25.10 -17.57
C ARG A 101 -8.07 26.22 -17.34
N ASP A 102 -8.58 27.45 -17.34
CA ASP A 102 -7.87 28.71 -17.09
C ASP A 102 -7.23 28.74 -15.68
#